data_AF-A0A8T4AAK5-F1
#
_entry.id   AF-A0A8T4AAK5-F1
#
_cell.length_a   1.000
_cell.length_b   1.000
_cell.length_c   1.000
_cell.angle_alpha   90.00
_cell.angle_beta   90.00
_cell.angle_gamma   90.00
#
_symmetry.space_group_name_H-M   'P 1'
#
loop_
_entity.id
_entity.type
_entity.pdbx_description
1 polymer ?
#
loop_
_entity_poly.entity_id
_entity_poly.type
_entity_poly.pdbx_seq_one_letter_code
_entity_poly.pdbx_strand_id
1 'polypeptide(L)'
;MSGLRCVTIKGFKSIQNLEDFNLDSLNVLIGGNGAGKSNFIDFFRLIRAMMELPTAELSHASLQAYVADGGGSDDFLFSGPKVTEKIDIEMTFGDNGYRFSLFPTVNESFLIQSEFRLCAWGNSGWWHLGGGYTSPVLLKDKKSGKISDYIFKSIASWKIYHFHDTGKLSPMRRSETMDDMDYLRFDGANIAPYLMWLSQHEKKYYQHIVD
;
A
#
# COMPACT_ATOMS: atom_id res chain seq x y z
N MET A 1 10.28 -13.48 -6.46
CA MET A 1 10.30 -12.09 -5.92
C MET A 1 10.24 -12.20 -4.41
N SER A 2 11.05 -11.43 -3.69
CA SER A 2 11.02 -11.39 -2.22
C SER A 2 9.88 -10.49 -1.77
N GLY A 3 9.16 -10.92 -0.72
CA GLY A 3 8.19 -10.05 -0.05
C GLY A 3 8.87 -8.85 0.63
N LEU A 4 8.04 -7.90 1.05
CA LEU A 4 8.43 -6.84 1.97
C LEU A 4 8.93 -7.48 3.28
N ARG A 5 10.09 -7.03 3.77
CA ARG A 5 10.77 -7.61 4.95
C ARG A 5 10.77 -6.66 6.13
N CYS A 6 11.00 -5.38 5.89
CA CYS A 6 11.05 -4.38 6.92
C CYS A 6 10.44 -3.09 6.40
N VAL A 7 9.76 -2.37 7.29
CA VAL A 7 9.19 -1.05 6.99
C VAL A 7 9.47 -0.08 8.13
N THR A 8 9.85 1.13 7.76
CA THR A 8 9.93 2.29 8.65
C THR A 8 8.97 3.35 8.13
N ILE A 9 8.09 3.85 8.99
CA ILE A 9 7.07 4.86 8.67
C ILE A 9 7.15 5.95 9.73
N LYS A 10 7.37 7.19 9.30
CA LYS A 10 7.42 8.36 10.18
C LYS A 10 6.47 9.42 9.71
N GLY A 11 5.66 9.95 10.64
CA GLY A 11 4.78 11.09 10.39
C GLY A 11 3.51 10.81 9.59
N PHE A 12 3.07 9.55 9.46
CA PHE A 12 1.94 9.17 8.62
C PHE A 12 0.65 8.91 9.41
N LYS A 13 -0.39 9.73 9.20
CA LYS A 13 -1.70 9.65 9.85
C LYS A 13 -1.57 9.49 11.37
N SER A 14 -1.99 8.37 11.96
CA SER A 14 -1.82 8.13 13.41
C SER A 14 -0.48 7.52 13.79
N ILE A 15 0.43 7.29 12.85
CA ILE A 15 1.74 6.67 13.07
C ILE A 15 2.79 7.79 13.16
N GLN A 16 3.17 8.13 14.40
CA GLN A 16 4.24 9.10 14.64
C GLN A 16 5.59 8.55 14.20
N ASN A 17 5.95 7.37 14.71
CA ASN A 17 7.21 6.71 14.44
C ASN A 17 7.03 5.19 14.56
N LEU A 18 7.23 4.49 13.46
CA LEU A 18 7.34 3.04 13.38
C LEU A 18 8.70 2.74 12.74
N GLU A 19 9.64 2.24 13.52
CA GLU A 19 11.02 1.99 13.08
C GLU A 19 11.29 0.49 13.00
N ASP A 20 11.97 0.10 11.93
CA ASP A 20 12.50 -1.24 11.71
C ASP A 20 11.47 -2.35 11.96
N PHE A 21 10.23 -2.13 11.50
CA PHE A 21 9.14 -3.05 11.70
C PHE A 21 9.27 -4.25 10.76
N ASN A 22 9.72 -5.36 11.31
CA ASN A 22 9.92 -6.62 10.60
C ASN A 22 8.59 -7.29 10.24
N LEU A 23 8.54 -7.82 9.02
CA LEU A 23 7.41 -8.54 8.46
C LEU A 23 7.82 -9.96 8.07
N ASP A 24 7.08 -10.92 8.59
CA ASP A 24 7.21 -12.34 8.28
C ASP A 24 6.21 -12.77 7.18
N SER A 25 6.15 -14.07 6.90
CA SER A 25 5.19 -14.63 5.93
C SER A 25 3.73 -14.48 6.37
N LEU A 26 3.48 -14.35 7.69
CA LEU A 26 2.17 -14.07 8.26
C LEU A 26 2.35 -13.09 9.42
N ASN A 27 1.63 -11.96 9.37
CA ASN A 27 1.69 -10.93 10.39
C ASN A 27 0.28 -10.65 10.90
N VAL A 28 0.07 -10.75 12.20
CA VAL A 28 -1.23 -10.46 12.84
C VAL A 28 -1.09 -9.17 13.65
N LEU A 29 -1.75 -8.10 13.21
CA LEU A 29 -1.71 -6.80 13.88
C LEU A 29 -2.81 -6.71 14.95
N ILE A 30 -2.42 -6.72 16.22
CA ILE A 30 -3.33 -6.64 17.37
C ILE A 30 -3.11 -5.31 18.09
N GLY A 31 -4.21 -4.64 18.45
CA GLY A 31 -4.17 -3.39 19.21
C GLY A 31 -5.57 -2.81 19.42
N GLY A 32 -5.69 -1.86 20.35
CA GLY A 32 -6.96 -1.19 20.63
C GLY A 32 -7.54 -0.42 19.44
N ASN A 33 -8.78 0.05 19.58
CA ASN A 33 -9.38 0.98 18.62
C ASN A 33 -8.56 2.27 18.60
N GLY A 34 -8.27 2.78 17.40
CA GLY A 34 -7.42 3.97 17.24
C GLY A 34 -5.91 3.72 17.33
N ALA A 35 -5.44 2.49 17.59
CA ALA A 35 -4.01 2.17 17.67
C ALA A 35 -3.25 2.27 16.32
N GLY A 36 -3.91 2.67 15.24
CA GLY A 36 -3.27 2.87 13.93
C GLY A 36 -3.22 1.66 13.00
N LYS A 37 -3.89 0.54 13.33
CA LYS A 37 -3.95 -0.66 12.46
C LYS A 37 -4.44 -0.34 11.06
N SER A 38 -5.56 0.37 10.93
CA SER A 38 -6.12 0.77 9.63
C SER A 38 -5.18 1.71 8.88
N ASN A 39 -4.50 2.61 9.59
CA ASN A 39 -3.52 3.51 8.99
C ASN A 39 -2.27 2.75 8.50
N PHE A 40 -1.87 1.68 9.16
CA PHE A 40 -0.82 0.79 8.65
C PHE A 40 -1.25 0.09 7.36
N ILE A 41 -2.53 -0.27 7.21
CA ILE A 41 -3.04 -0.80 5.94
C ILE A 41 -3.11 0.29 4.87
N ASP A 42 -3.52 1.52 5.23
CA ASP A 42 -3.55 2.67 4.32
C ASP A 42 -2.18 3.04 3.76
N PHE A 43 -1.10 2.76 4.50
CA PHE A 43 0.25 2.90 3.98
C PHE A 43 0.44 2.10 2.67
N PHE A 44 -0.04 0.85 2.59
CA PHE A 44 0.08 0.07 1.36
C PHE A 44 -0.74 0.69 0.21
N ARG A 45 -1.89 1.31 0.50
CA ARG A 45 -2.69 2.05 -0.48
C ARG A 45 -1.91 3.27 -1.01
N LEU A 46 -1.28 4.05 -0.13
CA LEU A 46 -0.43 5.18 -0.51
C LEU A 46 0.68 4.74 -1.47
N ILE A 47 1.43 3.68 -1.14
CA ILE A 47 2.53 3.19 -2.00
C ILE A 47 2.02 2.76 -3.37
N ARG A 48 0.88 2.07 -3.43
CA ARG A 48 0.27 1.70 -4.72
C ARG A 48 -0.15 2.90 -5.54
N ALA A 49 -0.75 3.91 -4.91
CA ALA A 49 -1.12 5.16 -5.58
C ALA A 49 0.10 5.89 -6.14
N MET A 50 1.21 5.94 -5.38
CA MET A 50 2.48 6.48 -5.87
C MET A 50 3.02 5.72 -7.07
N MET A 51 2.85 4.40 -7.10
CA MET A 51 3.27 3.56 -8.21
C MET A 51 2.28 3.54 -9.39
N GLU A 52 1.27 4.42 -9.38
CA GLU A 52 0.22 4.48 -10.41
C GLU A 52 -0.43 3.11 -10.65
N LEU A 53 -0.51 2.30 -9.58
CA LEU A 53 -1.12 0.98 -9.61
C LEU A 53 -2.57 1.12 -9.20
N PRO A 54 -3.54 0.95 -10.13
CA PRO A 54 -4.95 1.02 -9.80
C PRO A 54 -5.26 0.10 -8.62
N THR A 55 -6.05 0.63 -7.70
CA THR A 55 -6.84 -0.17 -6.77
C THR A 55 -8.28 -0.08 -7.24
N ALA A 56 -9.11 -1.03 -6.83
CA ALA A 56 -10.52 -0.97 -7.18
C ALA A 56 -11.25 0.26 -6.58
N GLU A 57 -10.66 0.90 -5.56
CA GLU A 57 -11.13 2.18 -4.99
C GLU A 57 -10.64 3.40 -5.80
N LEU A 58 -9.46 3.31 -6.43
CA LEU A 58 -8.85 4.38 -7.22
C LEU A 58 -8.60 3.93 -8.66
N SER A 59 -9.61 4.12 -9.51
CA SER A 59 -9.56 3.87 -10.95
C SER A 59 -8.45 4.66 -11.65
N HIS A 60 -8.18 5.88 -11.16
CA HIS A 60 -7.06 6.72 -11.57
C HIS A 60 -6.04 6.82 -10.43
N ALA A 61 -5.20 5.79 -10.29
CA ALA A 61 -4.15 5.78 -9.28
C ALA A 61 -3.06 6.81 -9.61
N SER A 62 -3.00 7.86 -8.81
CA SER A 62 -1.84 8.75 -8.69
C SER A 62 -1.73 9.22 -7.25
N LEU A 63 -0.53 9.64 -6.83
CA LEU A 63 -0.35 10.23 -5.51
C LEU A 63 -1.29 11.42 -5.30
N GLN A 64 -1.46 12.26 -6.32
CA GLN A 64 -2.33 13.44 -6.25
C GLN A 64 -3.80 13.07 -6.08
N ALA A 65 -4.29 12.09 -6.85
CA ALA A 65 -5.68 11.64 -6.75
C ALA A 65 -5.95 10.99 -5.38
N TYR A 66 -5.01 10.19 -4.87
CA TYR A 66 -5.13 9.57 -3.55
C TYR A 66 -5.16 10.60 -2.42
N VAL A 67 -4.33 11.63 -2.51
CA VAL A 67 -4.31 12.71 -1.50
C VAL A 67 -5.58 13.55 -1.57
N ALA A 68 -6.06 13.87 -2.77
CA ALA A 68 -7.30 14.64 -2.96
C ALA A 68 -8.54 13.88 -2.44
N ASP A 69 -8.61 12.57 -2.69
CA ASP A 69 -9.67 11.70 -2.16
C ASP A 69 -9.62 11.61 -0.62
N GLY A 70 -8.41 11.63 -0.06
CA GLY A 70 -8.18 11.56 1.38
C GLY A 70 -8.31 12.88 2.16
N GLY A 71 -8.83 13.96 1.55
CA GLY A 71 -9.05 15.25 2.23
C GLY A 71 -7.88 16.24 2.17
N GLY A 72 -6.82 15.94 1.40
CA GLY A 72 -5.65 16.80 1.25
C GLY A 72 -4.43 16.33 2.04
N SER A 73 -3.25 16.92 1.78
CA SER A 73 -1.98 16.47 2.36
C SER A 73 -1.92 16.52 3.88
N ASP A 74 -2.62 17.47 4.49
CA ASP A 74 -2.57 17.71 5.94
C ASP A 74 -3.20 16.57 6.74
N ASP A 75 -4.23 15.92 6.20
CA ASP A 75 -4.92 14.78 6.83
C ASP A 75 -4.04 13.51 6.86
N PHE A 76 -3.00 13.46 6.04
CA PHE A 76 -2.01 12.38 6.05
C PHE A 76 -0.84 12.62 7.00
N LEU A 77 -0.68 13.83 7.54
CA LEU A 77 0.42 14.16 8.45
C LEU A 77 0.04 13.83 9.89
N PHE A 78 0.98 13.25 10.64
CA PHE A 78 0.77 12.96 12.05
C PHE A 78 0.53 14.24 12.85
N SER A 79 -0.66 14.33 13.46
CA SER A 79 -1.11 15.53 14.17
C SER A 79 -1.04 16.82 13.33
N GLY A 80 -1.17 16.69 12.01
CA GLY A 80 -1.22 17.80 11.06
C GLY A 80 0.13 18.50 10.79
N PRO A 81 0.12 19.52 9.92
CA PRO A 81 1.34 20.16 9.38
C PRO A 81 2.13 20.98 10.41
N LYS A 82 1.51 21.38 11.52
CA LYS A 82 2.18 22.12 12.60
C LYS A 82 3.10 21.23 13.45
N VAL A 83 2.82 19.93 13.49
CA VAL A 83 3.56 18.95 14.29
C VAL A 83 4.49 18.13 13.38
N THR A 84 4.02 17.77 12.20
CA THR A 84 4.76 16.92 11.27
C THR A 84 4.99 17.66 9.95
N GLU A 85 6.25 17.94 9.65
CA GLU A 85 6.63 18.67 8.43
C GLU A 85 6.68 17.76 7.19
N LYS A 86 6.89 16.47 7.37
CA LYS A 86 7.06 15.50 6.28
C LYS A 86 6.73 14.07 6.71
N ILE A 87 6.47 13.22 5.71
CA ILE A 87 6.37 11.77 5.88
C ILE A 87 7.64 11.14 5.35
N ASP A 88 8.31 10.34 6.16
CA ASP A 88 9.46 9.53 5.72
C ASP A 88 9.08 8.05 5.72
N ILE A 89 9.32 7.39 4.59
CA ILE A 89 9.04 5.97 4.41
C ILE A 89 10.30 5.27 3.90
N GLU A 90 10.61 4.14 4.52
CA GLU A 90 11.66 3.22 4.07
C GLU A 90 11.13 1.79 4.08
N MET A 91 11.42 1.04 3.02
CA MET A 91 11.00 -0.33 2.82
C MET A 91 12.16 -1.18 2.32
N THR A 92 12.28 -2.41 2.82
CA THR A 92 13.27 -3.38 2.31
C THR A 92 12.59 -4.65 1.79
N PHE A 93 13.13 -5.15 0.68
CA PHE A 93 12.69 -6.34 -0.05
C PHE A 93 13.88 -7.30 -0.15
N GLY A 94 14.29 -7.84 1.01
CA GLY A 94 15.55 -8.56 1.13
C GLY A 94 16.74 -7.62 0.92
N ASP A 95 17.49 -7.87 -0.16
CA ASP A 95 18.71 -7.13 -0.53
C ASP A 95 18.44 -5.77 -1.21
N ASN A 96 17.20 -5.51 -1.60
CA ASN A 96 16.80 -4.26 -2.25
C ASN A 96 15.96 -3.41 -1.31
N GLY A 97 15.87 -2.12 -1.58
CA GLY A 97 15.08 -1.22 -0.74
C GLY A 97 14.62 0.01 -1.48
N TYR A 98 13.60 0.64 -0.94
CA TYR A 98 13.01 1.85 -1.48
C TYR A 98 12.72 2.81 -0.33
N ARG A 99 13.16 4.06 -0.49
CA ARG A 99 13.01 5.10 0.53
C ARG A 99 12.61 6.40 -0.14
N PHE A 100 11.69 7.13 0.47
CA PHE A 100 11.33 8.45 0.00
C PHE A 100 10.78 9.32 1.13
N SER A 101 10.80 10.63 0.88
CA SER A 101 10.21 11.65 1.75
C SER A 101 9.13 12.41 1.00
N LEU A 102 7.95 12.54 1.61
CA LEU A 102 6.85 13.37 1.10
C LEU A 102 6.75 14.65 1.91
N PHE A 103 6.68 15.78 1.21
CA PHE A 103 6.55 17.11 1.80
C PHE A 103 5.22 17.74 1.35
N PRO A 104 4.39 18.24 2.28
CA PRO A 104 3.12 18.86 1.93
C PRO A 104 3.36 20.17 1.16
N THR A 105 2.42 20.53 0.29
CA THR A 105 2.46 21.74 -0.53
C THR A 105 1.25 22.61 -0.21
N VAL A 106 1.33 23.90 -0.58
CA VAL A 106 0.23 24.87 -0.39
C VAL A 106 -1.06 24.44 -1.11
N ASN A 107 -0.95 23.63 -2.15
CA ASN A 107 -2.08 23.11 -2.92
C ASN A 107 -2.63 21.79 -2.34
N GLU A 108 -2.42 21.54 -1.04
CA GLU A 108 -2.91 20.34 -0.32
C GLU A 108 -2.48 19.02 -0.98
N SER A 109 -1.31 19.00 -1.63
CA SER A 109 -0.74 17.82 -2.29
C SER A 109 0.65 17.51 -1.74
N PHE A 110 1.21 16.35 -2.09
CA PHE A 110 2.57 15.98 -1.72
C PHE A 110 3.56 16.16 -2.86
N LEU A 111 4.73 16.67 -2.51
CA LEU A 111 5.93 16.66 -3.34
C LEU A 111 6.90 15.61 -2.79
N ILE A 112 7.46 14.79 -3.67
CA ILE A 112 8.51 13.83 -3.33
C ILE A 112 9.81 14.62 -3.20
N GLN A 113 10.22 14.92 -1.96
CA GLN A 113 11.40 15.73 -1.67
C GLN A 113 12.68 14.98 -1.98
N SER A 114 12.72 13.69 -1.65
CA SER A 114 13.87 12.83 -1.92
C SER A 114 13.41 11.40 -2.14
N GLU A 115 14.10 10.71 -3.03
CA GLU A 115 13.81 9.34 -3.40
C GLU A 115 15.11 8.57 -3.57
N PHE A 116 15.17 7.38 -2.98
CA PHE A 116 16.35 6.52 -2.99
C PHE A 116 15.95 5.07 -3.26
N ARG A 117 16.85 4.34 -3.90
CA ARG A 117 16.80 2.88 -3.98
C ARG A 117 18.04 2.27 -3.36
N LEU A 118 17.88 1.16 -2.67
CA LEU A 118 18.98 0.33 -2.20
C LEU A 118 19.21 -0.80 -3.19
N CYS A 119 20.46 -0.97 -3.57
CA CYS A 119 20.96 -2.10 -4.35
C CYS A 119 22.05 -2.77 -3.52
N ALA A 120 21.87 -4.01 -3.06
CA ALA A 120 22.97 -4.71 -2.38
C ALA A 120 23.94 -5.43 -3.35
N TRP A 121 23.62 -5.54 -4.65
CA TRP A 121 24.49 -6.26 -5.60
C TRP A 121 25.50 -5.32 -6.26
N GLY A 122 26.80 -5.60 -6.08
CA GLY A 122 27.90 -4.84 -6.68
C GLY A 122 28.32 -3.62 -5.86
N ASN A 123 27.64 -2.48 -6.03
CA ASN A 123 27.84 -1.28 -5.20
C ASN A 123 26.70 -1.20 -4.17
N SER A 124 26.94 -1.82 -3.02
CA SER A 124 26.01 -1.82 -1.88
C SER A 124 25.81 -0.42 -1.33
N GLY A 125 24.62 0.15 -1.50
CA GLY A 125 24.32 1.47 -0.94
C GLY A 125 22.98 2.05 -1.38
N TRP A 126 22.57 3.11 -0.70
CA TRP A 126 21.43 3.92 -1.06
C TRP A 126 21.80 4.88 -2.19
N TRP A 127 21.15 4.71 -3.34
CA TRP A 127 21.33 5.53 -4.52
C TRP A 127 20.23 6.57 -4.60
N HIS A 128 20.61 7.84 -4.63
CA HIS A 128 19.68 8.96 -4.82
C HIS A 128 19.13 8.95 -6.25
N LEU A 129 17.82 8.80 -6.38
CA LEU A 129 17.11 8.84 -7.67
C LEU A 129 16.75 10.26 -8.07
N GLY A 130 16.50 11.13 -7.09
CA GLY A 130 16.11 12.52 -7.30
C GLY A 130 15.12 13.02 -6.25
N GLY A 131 14.59 14.20 -6.50
CA GLY A 131 13.64 14.89 -5.64
C GLY A 131 13.08 16.13 -6.33
N GLY A 132 12.01 16.71 -5.78
CA GLY A 132 11.35 17.87 -6.38
C GLY A 132 10.22 17.52 -7.35
N TYR A 133 9.71 16.28 -7.34
CA TYR A 133 8.74 15.79 -8.32
C TYR A 133 7.40 15.39 -7.67
N THR A 134 6.33 15.38 -8.45
CA THR A 134 5.01 14.91 -8.03
C THR A 134 4.77 13.42 -8.33
N SER A 135 5.60 12.85 -9.20
CA SER A 135 5.55 11.42 -9.56
C SER A 135 6.91 10.77 -9.28
N PRO A 136 6.95 9.53 -8.78
CA PRO A 136 8.20 8.83 -8.47
C PRO A 136 9.11 8.66 -9.69
N VAL A 137 10.41 8.88 -9.50
CA VAL A 137 11.45 8.55 -10.49
C VAL A 137 11.53 7.04 -10.70
N LEU A 138 11.21 6.23 -9.67
CA LEU A 138 11.13 4.76 -9.79
C LEU A 138 10.27 4.30 -10.97
N LEU A 139 9.17 5.00 -11.28
CA LEU A 139 8.28 4.68 -12.39
C LEU A 139 8.92 4.89 -13.77
N LYS A 140 9.82 5.87 -13.88
CA LYS A 140 10.59 6.12 -15.11
C LYS A 140 11.73 5.10 -15.21
N ASP A 141 12.42 4.87 -14.11
CA ASP A 141 13.59 4.01 -14.05
C ASP A 141 13.25 2.51 -14.19
N LYS A 142 12.04 2.05 -13.85
CA LYS A 142 11.65 0.63 -14.03
C LYS A 142 11.79 0.12 -15.46
N LYS A 143 11.77 1.00 -16.47
CA LYS A 143 11.98 0.62 -17.88
C LYS A 143 13.44 0.30 -18.21
N SER A 144 14.39 0.86 -17.44
CA SER A 144 15.83 0.75 -17.68
C SER A 144 16.58 -0.03 -16.60
N GLY A 145 16.11 0.00 -15.36
CA GLY A 145 16.78 -0.56 -14.19
C GLY A 145 16.14 -1.86 -13.71
N LYS A 146 16.92 -2.95 -13.69
CA LYS A 146 16.49 -4.27 -13.18
C LYS A 146 15.99 -4.23 -11.73
N ILE A 147 16.52 -3.33 -10.91
CA ILE A 147 16.21 -3.23 -9.48
C ILE A 147 14.93 -2.44 -9.26
N SER A 148 14.77 -1.31 -9.95
CA SER A 148 13.54 -0.53 -9.87
C SER A 148 12.34 -1.31 -10.41
N ASP A 149 12.55 -2.10 -11.48
CA ASP A 149 11.56 -3.07 -11.96
C ASP A 149 11.23 -4.13 -10.90
N TYR A 150 12.24 -4.65 -10.20
CA TYR A 150 12.05 -5.62 -9.11
C TYR A 150 11.21 -5.04 -7.95
N ILE A 151 11.55 -3.84 -7.48
CA ILE A 151 10.81 -3.14 -6.42
C ILE A 151 9.38 -2.87 -6.88
N PHE A 152 9.21 -2.33 -8.10
CA PHE A 152 7.90 -2.05 -8.67
C PHE A 152 7.04 -3.30 -8.76
N LYS A 153 7.58 -4.43 -9.27
CA LYS A 153 6.86 -5.71 -9.36
C LYS A 153 6.51 -6.26 -7.98
N SER A 154 7.38 -6.08 -6.99
CA SER A 154 7.10 -6.47 -5.61
C SER A 154 5.91 -5.70 -5.03
N ILE A 155 5.86 -4.38 -5.23
CA ILE A 155 4.72 -3.54 -4.83
C ILE A 155 3.45 -3.91 -5.63
N ALA A 156 3.59 -4.13 -6.94
CA ALA A 156 2.47 -4.49 -7.83
C ALA A 156 1.83 -5.83 -7.46
N SER A 157 2.58 -6.73 -6.83
CA SER A 157 2.07 -8.02 -6.36
C SER A 157 1.15 -7.91 -5.14
N TRP A 158 1.18 -6.79 -4.41
CA TRP A 158 0.38 -6.63 -3.20
C TRP A 158 -1.11 -6.72 -3.53
N LYS A 159 -1.88 -7.38 -2.68
CA LYS A 159 -3.34 -7.44 -2.73
C LYS A 159 -3.83 -6.95 -1.38
N ILE A 160 -4.68 -5.92 -1.41
CA ILE A 160 -5.21 -5.28 -0.21
C ILE A 160 -6.69 -5.62 -0.16
N TYR A 161 -7.13 -6.23 0.95
CA TYR A 161 -8.52 -6.58 1.20
C TYR A 161 -9.00 -5.88 2.47
N HIS A 162 -10.24 -5.41 2.47
CA HIS A 162 -10.85 -4.68 3.57
C HIS A 162 -12.21 -5.27 3.92
N PHE A 163 -12.21 -6.24 4.84
CA PHE A 163 -13.42 -6.89 5.37
C PHE A 163 -13.91 -6.25 6.67
N HIS A 164 -13.63 -4.97 6.88
CA HIS A 164 -13.91 -4.29 8.15
C HIS A 164 -15.23 -3.54 8.19
N ASP A 165 -15.87 -3.31 7.04
CA ASP A 165 -17.21 -2.73 7.02
C ASP A 165 -18.25 -3.79 7.43
N THR A 166 -18.58 -3.79 8.73
CA THR A 166 -19.67 -4.61 9.28
C THR A 166 -21.03 -3.92 9.23
N GLY A 167 -21.10 -2.73 8.61
CA GLY A 167 -22.30 -1.92 8.50
C GLY A 167 -23.42 -2.65 7.76
N LYS A 168 -24.66 -2.20 7.96
CA LYS A 168 -25.83 -2.74 7.24
C LYS A 168 -25.71 -2.54 5.72
N LEU A 169 -25.00 -1.51 5.30
CA LEU A 169 -24.80 -1.14 3.90
C LEU A 169 -23.55 -1.75 3.27
N SER A 170 -22.79 -2.54 4.04
CA SER A 170 -21.55 -3.17 3.61
C SER A 170 -21.75 -3.93 2.30
N PRO A 171 -20.83 -3.80 1.32
CA PRO A 171 -20.91 -4.51 0.05
C PRO A 171 -21.07 -6.02 0.22
N MET A 172 -20.41 -6.62 1.23
CA MET A 172 -20.50 -8.05 1.53
C MET A 172 -21.92 -8.53 1.90
N ARG A 173 -22.80 -7.62 2.33
CA ARG A 173 -24.18 -7.94 2.75
C ARG A 173 -25.19 -7.68 1.64
N ARG A 174 -24.75 -7.20 0.48
CA ARG A 174 -25.61 -6.92 -0.67
C ARG A 174 -25.62 -8.11 -1.62
N SER A 175 -26.64 -8.15 -2.48
CA SER A 175 -26.69 -9.12 -3.57
C SER A 175 -25.67 -8.75 -4.64
N GLU A 176 -24.97 -9.75 -5.16
CA GLU A 176 -24.02 -9.63 -6.29
C GLU A 176 -24.37 -10.68 -7.36
N THR A 177 -23.92 -10.47 -8.59
CA THR A 177 -24.18 -11.39 -9.71
C THR A 177 -23.35 -12.67 -9.59
N MET A 178 -23.87 -13.80 -10.10
CA MET A 178 -23.14 -15.08 -10.08
C MET A 178 -21.92 -15.10 -11.00
N ASP A 179 -21.91 -14.26 -12.03
CA ASP A 179 -20.81 -14.18 -13.00
C ASP A 179 -19.54 -13.51 -12.44
N ASP A 180 -19.66 -12.79 -11.32
CA ASP A 180 -18.54 -12.05 -10.73
C ASP A 180 -17.72 -12.95 -9.80
N MET A 181 -17.02 -13.92 -10.39
CA MET A 181 -16.31 -14.99 -9.67
C MET A 181 -14.83 -15.13 -10.07
N ASP A 182 -14.34 -14.35 -11.03
CA ASP A 182 -12.95 -14.46 -11.54
C ASP A 182 -11.89 -14.14 -10.48
N TYR A 183 -12.20 -13.26 -9.53
CA TYR A 183 -11.34 -12.90 -8.42
C TYR A 183 -12.16 -12.40 -7.24
N LEU A 184 -11.65 -12.54 -6.01
CA LEU A 184 -12.27 -11.94 -4.84
C LEU A 184 -12.07 -10.41 -4.87
N ARG A 185 -13.16 -9.65 -4.84
CA ARG A 185 -13.13 -8.18 -4.74
C ARG A 185 -12.55 -7.76 -3.40
N PHE A 186 -11.88 -6.61 -3.39
CA PHE A 186 -11.19 -6.06 -2.24
C PHE A 186 -12.11 -5.77 -1.04
N ASP A 187 -13.35 -5.34 -1.30
CA ASP A 187 -14.40 -5.06 -0.32
C ASP A 187 -15.24 -6.30 0.03
N GLY A 188 -14.94 -7.42 -0.60
CA GLY A 188 -15.65 -8.67 -0.42
C GLY A 188 -17.09 -8.69 -0.96
N ALA A 189 -17.49 -7.72 -1.81
CA ALA A 189 -18.86 -7.67 -2.34
C ALA A 189 -19.29 -8.98 -2.99
N ASN A 190 -18.37 -9.63 -3.70
CA ASN A 190 -18.61 -10.86 -4.44
C ASN A 190 -18.19 -12.13 -3.67
N ILE A 191 -18.10 -12.06 -2.34
CA ILE A 191 -17.68 -13.22 -1.54
C ILE A 191 -18.58 -14.43 -1.76
N ALA A 192 -19.90 -14.24 -1.93
CA ALA A 192 -20.85 -15.32 -2.16
C ALA A 192 -20.62 -16.06 -3.49
N PRO A 193 -20.63 -15.40 -4.67
CA PRO A 193 -20.34 -16.07 -5.94
C PRO A 193 -18.91 -16.63 -6.00
N TYR A 194 -17.92 -15.96 -5.40
CA TYR A 194 -16.55 -16.45 -5.35
C TYR A 194 -16.42 -17.75 -4.53
N LEU A 195 -17.04 -17.81 -3.35
CA LEU A 195 -17.06 -19.03 -2.52
C LEU A 195 -17.84 -20.17 -3.20
N MET A 196 -18.91 -19.87 -3.92
CA MET A 196 -19.63 -20.87 -4.71
C MET A 196 -18.72 -21.47 -5.79
N TRP A 197 -18.01 -20.63 -6.56
CA TRP A 197 -17.07 -21.10 -7.56
C TRP A 197 -15.95 -21.97 -6.96
N LEU A 198 -15.37 -21.53 -5.83
CA LEU A 198 -14.36 -22.28 -5.07
C LEU A 198 -14.90 -23.65 -4.63
N SER A 199 -16.13 -23.73 -4.14
CA SER A 199 -16.74 -25.00 -3.69
C SER A 199 -16.92 -26.01 -4.82
N GLN A 200 -17.07 -25.54 -6.06
CA GLN A 200 -17.31 -26.39 -7.23
C GLN A 200 -16.00 -26.81 -7.92
N HIS A 201 -15.04 -25.90 -8.03
CA HIS A 201 -13.82 -26.10 -8.83
C HIS A 201 -12.58 -26.38 -7.97
N GLU A 202 -12.53 -25.86 -6.74
CA GLU A 202 -11.33 -25.81 -5.90
C GLU A 202 -11.64 -26.28 -4.46
N LYS A 203 -12.31 -27.44 -4.35
CA LYS A 203 -12.83 -28.00 -3.09
C LYS A 203 -11.82 -28.05 -1.94
N LYS A 204 -10.55 -28.33 -2.26
CA LYS A 204 -9.47 -28.38 -1.26
C LYS A 204 -9.33 -27.03 -0.53
N TYR A 205 -9.32 -25.93 -1.26
CA TYR A 205 -9.17 -24.60 -0.68
C TYR A 205 -10.47 -24.14 -0.01
N TYR A 206 -11.62 -24.50 -0.58
CA TYR A 206 -12.91 -24.23 0.06
C TYR A 206 -13.01 -24.90 1.44
N GLN A 207 -12.53 -26.14 1.58
CA GLN A 207 -12.57 -26.86 2.85
C GLN A 207 -11.76 -26.15 3.95
N HIS A 208 -10.60 -25.56 3.60
CA HIS A 208 -9.80 -24.78 4.55
C HIS A 208 -10.50 -23.51 5.08
N ILE A 209 -11.58 -23.06 4.44
CA ILE A 209 -12.36 -21.88 4.86
C ILE A 209 -13.49 -22.29 5.81
N VAL A 210 -14.05 -23.48 5.63
CA VAL A 210 -15.21 -23.98 6.39
C VAL A 210 -14.78 -24.69 7.68
N ASP A 211 -13.59 -25.28 7.69
CA ASP A 211 -12.94 -25.88 8.87
C ASP A 211 -12.41 -24.81 9.85
#